data_AF-A0AAD5NJU0-F1
#
_entry.id   AF-A0AAD5NJU0-F1
#
_cell.length_a   1.000
_cell.length_b   1.000
_cell.length_c   1.000
_cell.angle_alpha   90.00
_cell.angle_beta   90.00
_cell.angle_gamma   90.00
#
_symmetry.space_group_name_H-M   'P 1'
#
loop_
_entity.id
_entity.type
_entity.pdbx_description
1 polymer ?
#
loop_
_entity_poly.entity_id
_entity_poly.type
_entity_poly.pdbx_seq_one_letter_code
_entity_poly.pdbx_strand_id
1 'polypeptide(L)'
;MVLDLNTGATLVQDRIIDLSNEGLKPGTNTWMSTCQEIRLAMEEFGCFEGIYSKVSVELHNQFFGRTEELFDLPTEIKMKNTSTKPYFDYFGQYSFLPLYESLGIDNPTTLESTQSFTNLMWSFGNDRFWVALEECGSFVAVYDKLSVDFRKKVFDALEELFDLPVETKMKNVNPKPAHGYMGKISVLPLHEGMGIEYPTNIEECENFTKLMWPQGNDRFCEIAHTYSNIVAELQQLVMRLLFESYGIEKHYENHKESTTYLLRLLKYSKSQTDRTNVAFKGHTDKSLVSILHSNHVKGLELRTKDGEWLQFEPSPTSFVVIAGDAVMAWSNERIPSCYHRVNMEGEKVRYALGMFAFLNGMIQTPEELIDDEHPLQYKPFDHQGLLQFYQSSTDPGKGDRNIMKVYCGV
;
A
#
# COMPACT_ATOMS: atom_id res chain seq x y z
N MET A 1 -14.70 -29.67 -30.52
CA MET A 1 -13.83 -30.83 -30.21
C MET A 1 -12.64 -30.28 -29.44
N VAL A 2 -12.64 -30.39 -28.12
CA VAL A 2 -11.48 -30.03 -27.29
C VAL A 2 -10.83 -31.36 -26.91
N LEU A 3 -9.61 -31.58 -27.42
CA LEU A 3 -8.80 -32.75 -27.11
C LEU A 3 -7.81 -32.34 -26.01
N ASP A 4 -7.81 -33.06 -24.89
CA ASP A 4 -6.64 -33.09 -24.02
C ASP A 4 -5.55 -33.91 -24.72
N LEU A 5 -4.48 -33.24 -25.14
CA LEU A 5 -3.38 -33.84 -25.89
C LEU A 5 -2.47 -34.75 -25.03
N ASN A 6 -2.66 -34.79 -23.70
CA ASN A 6 -1.80 -35.56 -22.80
C ASN A 6 -2.37 -36.91 -22.36
N THR A 7 -3.70 -37.09 -22.36
CA THR A 7 -4.32 -38.29 -21.79
C THR A 7 -4.99 -39.21 -22.81
N GLY A 8 -5.27 -38.71 -24.03
CA GLY A 8 -5.97 -39.49 -25.07
C GLY A 8 -7.36 -39.99 -24.65
N ALA A 9 -7.89 -39.52 -23.52
CA ALA A 9 -9.21 -39.86 -23.03
C ALA A 9 -10.25 -38.94 -23.68
N THR A 10 -11.23 -39.55 -24.35
CA THR A 10 -12.43 -38.85 -24.78
C THR A 10 -13.21 -38.44 -23.52
N LEU A 11 -13.15 -37.16 -23.13
CA LEU A 11 -14.19 -36.59 -22.27
C LEU A 11 -15.52 -36.87 -22.98
N VAL A 12 -16.45 -37.54 -22.29
CA VAL A 12 -17.78 -37.81 -22.83
C VAL A 12 -18.44 -36.46 -23.05
N GLN A 13 -18.47 -36.01 -24.31
CA GLN A 13 -18.96 -34.70 -24.72
C GLN A 13 -20.44 -34.49 -24.32
N ASP A 14 -21.15 -35.57 -23.99
CA ASP A 14 -22.53 -35.59 -23.51
C ASP A 14 -22.70 -35.17 -22.03
N ARG A 15 -21.64 -34.71 -21.35
CA ARG A 15 -21.65 -34.34 -19.91
C ARG A 15 -21.38 -32.87 -19.62
N ILE A 16 -21.20 -32.06 -20.65
CA ILE A 16 -20.96 -30.62 -20.52
C ILE A 16 -22.28 -29.89 -20.77
N ILE A 17 -22.79 -29.19 -19.76
CA ILE A 17 -24.03 -28.43 -19.84
C ILE A 17 -23.70 -26.94 -19.75
N ASP A 18 -24.09 -26.17 -20.78
CA ASP A 18 -23.88 -24.72 -20.79
C ASP A 18 -25.02 -23.99 -20.08
N LEU A 19 -24.71 -23.43 -18.92
CA LEU A 19 -25.62 -22.64 -18.07
C LEU A 19 -25.46 -21.12 -18.30
N SER A 20 -24.65 -20.73 -19.28
CA SER A 20 -24.32 -19.34 -19.62
C SER A 20 -25.31 -18.70 -20.60
N ASN A 21 -26.24 -19.49 -21.15
CA ASN A 21 -27.17 -19.04 -22.18
C ASN A 21 -28.10 -17.93 -21.64
N GLU A 22 -28.04 -16.73 -22.23
CA GLU A 22 -28.90 -15.59 -21.83
C GLU A 22 -30.41 -15.84 -22.01
N GLY A 23 -30.76 -16.82 -22.86
CA GLY A 23 -32.12 -17.31 -23.08
C GLY A 23 -32.60 -18.33 -22.04
N LEU A 24 -31.75 -18.75 -21.09
CA LEU A 24 -32.08 -19.71 -20.03
C LEU A 24 -32.96 -19.06 -18.95
N LYS A 25 -34.23 -18.82 -19.30
CA LYS A 25 -35.24 -18.21 -18.42
C LYS A 25 -36.31 -19.25 -18.04
N PRO A 26 -36.75 -19.30 -16.77
CA PRO A 26 -37.81 -20.20 -16.34
C PRO A 26 -39.03 -20.15 -17.26
N GLY A 27 -39.52 -21.33 -17.66
CA GLY A 27 -40.70 -21.47 -18.53
C GLY A 27 -40.43 -21.40 -20.05
N THR A 28 -39.18 -21.20 -20.48
CA THR A 28 -38.81 -21.29 -21.91
C THR A 28 -38.53 -22.73 -22.35
N ASN A 29 -38.60 -23.02 -23.66
CA ASN A 29 -38.22 -24.34 -24.19
C ASN A 29 -36.76 -24.69 -23.87
N THR A 30 -35.86 -23.71 -23.94
CA THR A 30 -34.45 -23.86 -23.58
C THR A 30 -34.30 -24.25 -22.11
N TRP A 31 -35.01 -23.59 -21.19
CA TRP A 31 -35.05 -23.97 -19.78
C TRP A 31 -35.52 -25.41 -19.56
N MET A 32 -36.61 -25.81 -20.23
CA MET A 32 -37.14 -27.16 -20.09
C MET A 32 -36.17 -28.23 -20.63
N SER A 33 -35.48 -27.97 -21.75
CA SER A 33 -34.43 -28.85 -22.29
C SER A 33 -33.26 -28.98 -21.32
N THR A 34 -32.72 -27.85 -20.84
CA THR A 34 -31.60 -27.85 -19.88
C THR A 34 -31.98 -28.52 -18.56
N CYS A 35 -33.21 -28.36 -18.07
CA CYS A 35 -33.69 -29.12 -16.90
C CYS A 35 -33.68 -30.64 -17.14
N GLN A 36 -34.06 -31.10 -18.33
CA GLN A 36 -34.03 -32.52 -18.67
C GLN A 36 -32.59 -33.03 -18.74
N GLU A 37 -31.69 -32.28 -19.37
CA GLU A 37 -30.25 -32.61 -19.45
C GLU A 37 -29.62 -32.72 -18.05
N ILE A 38 -29.82 -31.72 -17.18
CA ILE A 38 -29.31 -31.74 -15.80
C ILE A 38 -29.87 -32.94 -15.03
N ARG A 39 -31.18 -33.18 -15.13
CA ARG A 39 -31.83 -34.28 -14.43
C ARG A 39 -31.26 -35.62 -14.89
N LEU A 40 -31.16 -35.86 -16.20
CA LEU A 40 -30.60 -37.09 -16.75
C LEU A 40 -29.14 -37.28 -16.31
N ALA A 41 -28.32 -36.24 -16.37
CA ALA A 41 -26.93 -36.33 -15.94
C ALA A 41 -26.80 -36.65 -14.43
N MET A 42 -27.64 -36.04 -13.61
CA MET A 42 -27.70 -36.31 -12.16
C MET A 42 -28.25 -37.71 -11.84
N GLU A 43 -29.30 -38.17 -12.54
CA GLU A 43 -29.92 -39.49 -12.33
C GLU A 43 -29.01 -40.63 -12.81
N GLU A 44 -28.29 -40.46 -13.92
CA GLU A 44 -27.45 -41.50 -14.52
C GLU A 44 -26.04 -41.53 -13.93
N PHE A 45 -25.44 -40.35 -13.68
CA PHE A 45 -24.02 -40.22 -13.31
C PHE A 45 -23.78 -39.56 -11.95
N GLY A 46 -24.76 -38.86 -11.39
CA GLY A 46 -24.59 -38.08 -10.15
C GLY A 46 -23.73 -36.83 -10.29
N CYS A 47 -23.28 -36.48 -11.51
CA CYS A 47 -22.50 -35.28 -11.79
C CYS A 47 -22.60 -34.84 -13.26
N PHE A 48 -22.24 -33.58 -13.52
CA PHE A 48 -22.01 -33.02 -14.85
C PHE A 48 -20.99 -31.89 -14.75
N GLU A 49 -20.37 -31.52 -15.88
CA GLU A 49 -19.54 -30.32 -15.97
C GLU A 49 -20.40 -29.15 -16.45
N GLY A 50 -20.45 -28.08 -15.66
CA GLY A 50 -21.25 -26.89 -15.98
C GLY A 50 -20.38 -25.76 -16.52
N ILE A 51 -20.72 -25.20 -17.69
CA ILE A 51 -20.12 -23.95 -18.16
C ILE A 51 -20.97 -22.79 -17.61
N TYR A 52 -20.32 -21.85 -16.91
CA TYR A 52 -21.01 -20.70 -16.33
C TYR A 52 -20.19 -19.41 -16.45
N SER A 53 -20.44 -18.66 -17.52
CA SER A 53 -19.66 -17.48 -17.92
C SER A 53 -19.74 -16.28 -16.96
N LYS A 54 -20.65 -16.30 -15.98
CA LYS A 54 -20.73 -15.24 -14.97
C LYS A 54 -19.59 -15.28 -13.95
N VAL A 55 -18.90 -16.42 -13.81
CA VAL A 55 -17.62 -16.47 -13.13
C VAL A 55 -16.56 -16.11 -14.17
N SER A 56 -16.03 -14.89 -14.11
CA SER A 56 -15.00 -14.46 -15.05
C SER A 56 -13.70 -15.26 -14.84
N VAL A 57 -12.93 -15.44 -15.92
CA VAL A 57 -11.59 -16.06 -15.85
C VAL A 57 -10.68 -15.28 -14.91
N GLU A 58 -10.84 -13.95 -14.85
CA GLU A 58 -10.10 -13.11 -13.92
C GLU A 58 -10.44 -13.40 -12.45
N LEU A 59 -11.73 -13.52 -12.10
CA LEU A 59 -12.16 -13.90 -10.77
C LEU A 59 -11.69 -15.31 -10.40
N HIS A 60 -11.75 -16.25 -11.35
CA HIS A 60 -11.23 -17.60 -11.18
C HIS A 60 -9.73 -17.58 -10.84
N ASN A 61 -8.90 -16.93 -11.65
CA ASN A 61 -7.46 -16.85 -11.42
C ASN A 61 -7.12 -16.15 -10.10
N GLN A 62 -7.84 -15.08 -9.76
CA GLN A 62 -7.67 -14.40 -8.47
C GLN A 62 -7.99 -15.33 -7.30
N PHE A 63 -9.09 -16.08 -7.35
CA PHE A 63 -9.49 -16.99 -6.28
C PHE A 63 -8.50 -18.14 -6.09
N PHE A 64 -8.05 -18.77 -7.18
CA PHE A 64 -7.06 -19.85 -7.10
C PHE A 64 -5.71 -19.37 -6.56
N GLY A 65 -5.25 -18.18 -6.99
CA GLY A 65 -4.04 -17.58 -6.41
C GLY A 65 -4.14 -17.32 -4.91
N ARG A 66 -5.32 -16.91 -4.40
CA ARG A 66 -5.56 -16.77 -2.95
C ARG A 66 -5.69 -18.10 -2.21
N THR A 67 -6.11 -19.15 -2.91
CA THR A 67 -6.26 -20.48 -2.33
C THR A 67 -4.90 -21.13 -2.09
N GLU A 68 -3.94 -20.93 -3.01
CA GLU A 68 -2.54 -21.30 -2.79
C GLU A 68 -1.99 -20.63 -1.53
N GLU A 69 -2.16 -19.32 -1.39
CA GLU A 69 -1.75 -18.56 -0.19
C GLU A 69 -2.37 -19.11 1.11
N LEU A 70 -3.65 -19.50 1.08
CA LEU A 70 -4.34 -20.08 2.24
C LEU A 70 -3.72 -21.41 2.68
N PHE A 71 -3.36 -22.28 1.74
CA PHE A 71 -2.80 -23.59 2.05
C PHE A 71 -1.31 -23.55 2.37
N ASP A 72 -0.59 -22.49 1.94
CA ASP A 72 0.79 -22.23 2.35
C ASP A 72 0.91 -21.72 3.80
N LEU A 73 -0.20 -21.32 4.44
CA LEU A 73 -0.19 -20.93 5.86
C LEU A 73 0.32 -22.06 6.75
N PRO A 74 1.00 -21.74 7.87
CA PRO A 74 1.42 -22.73 8.85
C PRO A 74 0.24 -23.59 9.31
N THR A 75 0.49 -24.89 9.53
CA THR A 75 -0.56 -25.85 9.92
C THR A 75 -1.25 -25.41 11.22
N GLU A 76 -0.51 -24.81 12.15
CA GLU A 76 -1.02 -24.29 13.42
C GLU A 76 -2.04 -23.17 13.22
N ILE A 77 -1.90 -22.36 12.16
CA ILE A 77 -2.86 -21.32 11.80
C ILE A 77 -4.11 -21.93 11.20
N LYS A 78 -3.93 -22.85 10.23
CA LYS A 78 -5.05 -23.55 9.58
C LYS A 78 -5.89 -24.32 10.60
N MET A 79 -5.25 -24.99 11.58
CA MET A 79 -5.90 -25.72 12.68
C MET A 79 -6.76 -24.84 13.60
N LYS A 80 -6.63 -23.50 13.57
CA LYS A 80 -7.54 -22.61 14.31
C LYS A 80 -8.94 -22.58 13.70
N ASN A 81 -9.11 -22.97 12.43
CA ASN A 81 -10.41 -23.11 11.81
C ASN A 81 -11.15 -24.30 12.42
N THR A 82 -11.99 -24.03 13.41
CA THR A 82 -12.75 -25.04 14.14
C THR A 82 -14.23 -24.79 13.95
N SER A 83 -15.01 -25.87 13.86
CA SER A 83 -16.46 -25.79 13.70
C SER A 83 -17.13 -26.94 14.43
N THR A 84 -18.31 -26.67 14.98
CA THR A 84 -19.18 -27.73 15.52
C THR A 84 -19.94 -28.47 14.42
N LYS A 85 -19.94 -27.94 13.19
CA LYS A 85 -20.52 -28.58 12.01
C LYS A 85 -19.49 -29.55 11.40
N PRO A 86 -19.85 -30.82 11.16
CA PRO A 86 -18.95 -31.76 10.51
C PRO A 86 -18.45 -31.23 9.15
N TYR A 87 -17.15 -31.35 8.88
CA TYR A 87 -16.48 -30.95 7.64
C TYR A 87 -16.33 -29.44 7.40
N PHE A 88 -16.61 -28.59 8.39
CA PHE A 88 -16.44 -27.14 8.29
C PHE A 88 -15.16 -26.63 8.96
N ASP A 89 -14.44 -27.49 9.66
CA ASP A 89 -13.16 -27.21 10.28
C ASP A 89 -11.99 -27.44 9.30
N TYR A 90 -10.77 -27.20 9.78
CA TYR A 90 -9.58 -27.70 9.11
C TYR A 90 -9.53 -29.23 9.22
N PHE A 91 -9.37 -29.87 8.07
CA PHE A 91 -9.21 -31.31 7.97
C PHE A 91 -7.96 -31.59 7.17
N GLY A 92 -6.92 -32.13 7.79
CA GLY A 92 -5.63 -32.43 7.15
C GLY A 92 -4.68 -33.15 8.11
N GLN A 93 -3.50 -33.52 7.63
CA GLN A 93 -2.45 -34.22 8.42
C GLN A 93 -2.85 -35.62 8.95
N TYR A 94 -3.84 -36.26 8.34
CA TYR A 94 -4.20 -37.62 8.68
C TYR A 94 -3.27 -38.61 7.97
N SER A 95 -2.70 -39.55 8.72
CA SER A 95 -1.81 -40.58 8.18
C SER A 95 -2.47 -41.46 7.10
N PHE A 96 -3.80 -41.58 7.14
CA PHE A 96 -4.58 -42.32 6.14
C PHE A 96 -4.99 -41.49 4.91
N LEU A 97 -4.82 -40.16 4.95
CA LEU A 97 -5.06 -39.23 3.84
C LEU A 97 -3.94 -38.17 3.76
N PRO A 98 -2.68 -38.59 3.51
CA PRO A 98 -1.52 -37.70 3.62
C PRO A 98 -1.43 -36.64 2.51
N LEU A 99 -2.21 -36.77 1.43
CA LEU A 99 -2.21 -35.86 0.28
C LEU A 99 -3.44 -34.94 0.26
N TYR A 100 -4.19 -34.88 1.36
CA TYR A 100 -5.44 -34.13 1.44
C TYR A 100 -5.42 -33.18 2.63
N GLU A 101 -5.77 -31.93 2.35
CA GLU A 101 -6.21 -30.98 3.36
C GLU A 101 -7.37 -30.13 2.84
N SER A 102 -8.21 -29.63 3.75
CA SER A 102 -9.34 -28.76 3.44
C SER A 102 -9.71 -27.84 4.60
N LEU A 103 -10.33 -26.72 4.28
CA LEU A 103 -10.90 -25.77 5.24
C LEU A 103 -12.34 -25.45 4.81
N GLY A 104 -13.27 -25.44 5.76
CA GLY A 104 -14.64 -24.95 5.52
C GLY A 104 -14.82 -23.49 5.92
N ILE A 105 -15.66 -22.77 5.16
CA ILE A 105 -16.16 -21.43 5.53
C ILE A 105 -17.66 -21.57 5.80
N ASP A 106 -18.11 -21.17 7.00
CA ASP A 106 -19.54 -21.24 7.33
C ASP A 106 -20.31 -20.07 6.71
N ASN A 107 -21.37 -20.36 5.96
CA ASN A 107 -22.16 -19.39 5.19
C ASN A 107 -21.32 -18.47 4.28
N PRO A 108 -20.57 -19.02 3.30
CA PRO A 108 -19.66 -18.23 2.44
C PRO A 108 -20.38 -17.22 1.52
N THR A 109 -21.72 -17.24 1.50
CA THR A 109 -22.55 -16.28 0.78
C THR A 109 -22.71 -14.94 1.50
N THR A 110 -22.23 -14.80 2.74
CA THR A 110 -22.24 -13.51 3.46
C THR A 110 -20.84 -12.92 3.56
N LEU A 111 -20.75 -11.59 3.42
CA LEU A 111 -19.49 -10.87 3.55
C LEU A 111 -18.93 -11.00 4.97
N GLU A 112 -19.78 -10.95 5.98
CA GLU A 112 -19.38 -11.08 7.38
C GLU A 112 -18.71 -12.43 7.67
N SER A 113 -19.28 -13.54 7.19
CA SER A 113 -18.70 -14.87 7.38
C SER A 113 -17.36 -15.02 6.68
N THR A 114 -17.26 -14.56 5.43
CA THR A 114 -16.01 -14.63 4.66
C THR A 114 -14.92 -13.73 5.26
N GLN A 115 -15.28 -12.57 5.79
CA GLN A 115 -14.37 -11.71 6.56
C GLN A 115 -13.93 -12.35 7.87
N SER A 116 -14.85 -12.98 8.62
CA SER A 116 -14.52 -13.69 9.85
C SER A 116 -13.50 -14.81 9.62
N PHE A 117 -13.72 -15.64 8.59
CA PHE A 117 -12.77 -16.67 8.18
C PHE A 117 -11.41 -16.06 7.77
N THR A 118 -11.42 -15.00 6.96
CA THR A 118 -10.20 -14.31 6.52
C THR A 118 -9.42 -13.77 7.74
N ASN A 119 -10.10 -13.12 8.67
CA ASN A 119 -9.47 -12.60 9.89
C ASN A 119 -8.96 -13.72 10.79
N LEU A 120 -9.54 -14.92 10.75
CA LEU A 120 -9.03 -16.07 11.50
C LEU A 120 -7.72 -16.60 10.90
N MET A 121 -7.68 -16.75 9.57
CA MET A 121 -6.52 -17.26 8.84
C MET A 121 -5.36 -16.25 8.83
N TRP A 122 -5.68 -14.97 8.72
CA TRP A 122 -4.72 -13.87 8.72
C TRP A 122 -4.97 -12.95 9.93
N SER A 123 -4.96 -13.54 11.13
CA SER A 123 -5.26 -12.83 12.39
C SER A 123 -4.25 -11.75 12.77
N PHE A 124 -3.06 -11.78 12.18
CA PHE A 124 -2.05 -10.73 12.29
C PHE A 124 -2.06 -9.75 11.10
N GLY A 125 -3.03 -9.86 10.18
CA GLY A 125 -3.04 -9.17 8.89
C GLY A 125 -2.47 -10.04 7.76
N ASN A 126 -2.57 -9.56 6.52
CA ASN A 126 -2.05 -10.27 5.35
C ASN A 126 -0.53 -10.39 5.48
N ASP A 127 0.04 -11.61 5.44
CA ASP A 127 1.49 -11.84 5.55
C ASP A 127 2.29 -11.00 4.54
N ARG A 128 1.67 -10.65 3.40
CA ARG A 128 2.28 -9.73 2.42
C ARG A 128 2.51 -8.32 2.96
N PHE A 129 1.70 -7.82 3.89
CA PHE A 129 1.95 -6.54 4.54
C PHE A 129 3.25 -6.59 5.35
N TRP A 130 3.46 -7.68 6.09
CA TRP A 130 4.65 -7.89 6.93
C TRP A 130 5.89 -8.17 6.11
N VAL A 131 5.82 -9.14 5.21
CA VAL A 131 6.91 -9.47 4.29
C VAL A 131 7.31 -8.23 3.50
N ALA A 132 6.37 -7.45 2.97
CA ALA A 132 6.72 -6.25 2.22
C ALA A 132 7.38 -5.17 3.10
N LEU A 133 6.92 -4.95 4.34
CA LEU A 133 7.54 -3.98 5.23
C LEU A 133 8.91 -4.42 5.74
N GLU A 134 9.05 -5.67 6.20
CA GLU A 134 10.31 -6.20 6.75
C GLU A 134 11.35 -6.51 5.65
N GLU A 135 10.91 -6.85 4.44
CA GLU A 135 11.82 -7.09 3.30
C GLU A 135 12.14 -5.82 2.52
N CYS A 136 11.15 -4.97 2.24
CA CYS A 136 11.30 -3.87 1.29
C CYS A 136 11.13 -2.48 1.91
N GLY A 137 10.74 -2.39 3.19
CA GLY A 137 10.43 -1.12 3.85
C GLY A 137 9.27 -0.38 3.18
N SER A 138 8.49 -1.04 2.31
CA SER A 138 7.48 -0.39 1.50
C SER A 138 6.46 -1.38 0.96
N PHE A 139 5.24 -0.89 0.74
CA PHE A 139 4.18 -1.68 0.12
C PHE A 139 3.17 -0.77 -0.58
N VAL A 140 2.33 -1.39 -1.41
CA VAL A 140 1.24 -0.71 -2.12
C VAL A 140 -0.06 -0.89 -1.36
N ALA A 141 -0.66 0.20 -0.91
CA ALA A 141 -1.98 0.21 -0.29
C ALA A 141 -3.04 0.58 -1.33
N VAL A 142 -4.07 -0.23 -1.48
CA VAL A 142 -5.28 0.14 -2.23
C VAL A 142 -6.25 0.78 -1.27
N TYR A 143 -6.62 2.04 -1.52
CA TYR A 143 -7.46 2.82 -0.61
C TYR A 143 -8.54 3.59 -1.38
N ASP A 144 -9.79 3.22 -1.14
CA ASP A 144 -10.95 3.63 -1.96
C ASP A 144 -11.71 4.85 -1.42
N LYS A 145 -11.37 5.34 -0.22
CA LYS A 145 -11.98 6.56 0.36
C LYS A 145 -11.80 7.82 -0.48
N LEU A 146 -10.78 7.85 -1.35
CA LEU A 146 -10.63 8.90 -2.34
C LEU A 146 -11.41 8.51 -3.60
N SER A 147 -12.48 9.23 -3.92
CA SER A 147 -13.22 8.99 -5.16
C SER A 147 -12.39 9.38 -6.40
N VAL A 148 -12.71 8.79 -7.55
CA VAL A 148 -12.06 9.14 -8.83
C VAL A 148 -12.17 10.64 -9.12
N ASP A 149 -13.35 11.21 -8.91
CA ASP A 149 -13.61 12.64 -9.14
C ASP A 149 -12.80 13.53 -8.19
N PHE A 150 -12.68 13.14 -6.92
CA PHE A 150 -11.89 13.91 -5.98
C PHE A 150 -10.39 13.84 -6.29
N ARG A 151 -9.87 12.67 -6.69
CA ARG A 151 -8.48 12.55 -7.18
C ARG A 151 -8.19 13.49 -8.36
N LYS A 152 -9.13 13.58 -9.31
CA LYS A 152 -8.99 14.51 -10.43
C LYS A 152 -8.86 15.96 -9.91
N LYS A 153 -9.75 16.38 -9.00
CA LYS A 153 -9.70 17.71 -8.38
C LYS A 153 -8.36 17.98 -7.68
N VAL A 154 -7.80 16.99 -6.99
CA VAL A 154 -6.49 17.10 -6.35
C VAL A 154 -5.40 17.41 -7.38
N PHE A 155 -5.32 16.66 -8.47
CA PHE A 155 -4.28 16.88 -9.48
C PHE A 155 -4.51 18.15 -10.32
N ASP A 156 -5.76 18.53 -10.60
CA ASP A 156 -6.10 19.82 -11.21
C ASP A 156 -5.59 20.98 -10.30
N ALA A 157 -5.79 20.87 -8.98
CA ALA A 157 -5.32 21.86 -8.01
C ALA A 157 -3.78 21.92 -7.90
N LEU A 158 -3.08 20.79 -8.08
CA LEU A 158 -1.62 20.76 -8.15
C LEU A 158 -1.10 21.48 -9.40
N GLU A 159 -1.74 21.26 -10.55
CA GLU A 159 -1.37 21.94 -11.80
C GLU A 159 -1.50 23.47 -11.64
N GLU A 160 -2.64 23.94 -11.13
CA GLU A 160 -2.88 25.36 -10.84
C GLU A 160 -1.84 25.96 -9.88
N LEU A 161 -1.47 25.22 -8.84
CA LEU A 161 -0.46 25.65 -7.89
C LEU A 161 0.92 25.80 -8.56
N PHE A 162 1.32 24.83 -9.37
CA PHE A 162 2.64 24.84 -9.99
C PHE A 162 2.76 25.79 -11.19
N ASP A 163 1.64 26.24 -11.75
CA ASP A 163 1.56 27.27 -12.79
C ASP A 163 1.66 28.70 -12.24
N LEU A 164 1.61 28.87 -10.92
CA LEU A 164 1.88 30.18 -10.29
C LEU A 164 3.28 30.70 -10.63
N PRO A 165 3.46 32.05 -10.67
CA PRO A 165 4.77 32.66 -10.82
C PRO A 165 5.76 32.14 -9.80
N VAL A 166 7.02 31.95 -10.22
CA VAL A 166 8.04 31.35 -9.37
C VAL A 166 8.33 32.21 -8.14
N GLU A 167 8.19 33.53 -8.27
CA GLU A 167 8.32 34.51 -7.18
C GLU A 167 7.25 34.30 -6.11
N THR A 168 6.04 33.85 -6.50
CA THR A 168 4.97 33.50 -5.58
C THR A 168 5.30 32.20 -4.86
N LYS A 169 5.70 31.16 -5.60
CA LYS A 169 6.06 29.85 -5.02
C LYS A 169 7.24 29.95 -4.05
N MET A 170 8.23 30.78 -4.34
CA MET A 170 9.39 31.06 -3.46
C MET A 170 9.01 31.69 -2.11
N LYS A 171 7.78 32.19 -1.93
CA LYS A 171 7.31 32.69 -0.62
C LYS A 171 7.08 31.58 0.38
N ASN A 172 6.87 30.32 -0.06
CA ASN A 172 6.75 29.16 0.83
C ASN A 172 8.13 28.87 1.45
N VAL A 173 8.46 29.55 2.54
CA VAL A 173 9.72 29.37 3.27
C VAL A 173 9.46 28.61 4.56
N ASN A 174 10.39 27.72 4.93
CA ASN A 174 10.32 26.98 6.19
C ASN A 174 11.74 26.80 6.75
N PRO A 175 11.96 26.97 8.07
CA PRO A 175 13.26 26.69 8.68
C PRO A 175 13.65 25.21 8.61
N LYS A 176 12.67 24.29 8.60
CA LYS A 176 12.91 22.86 8.45
C LYS A 176 13.32 22.53 7.00
N PRO A 177 14.35 21.69 6.82
CA PRO A 177 14.90 21.40 5.50
C PRO A 177 13.86 20.68 4.65
N ALA A 178 13.69 21.10 3.39
CA ALA A 178 12.72 20.49 2.47
C ALA A 178 11.23 20.61 2.88
N HIS A 179 10.87 21.45 3.86
CA HIS A 179 9.46 21.69 4.21
C HIS A 179 8.86 22.90 3.48
N GLY A 180 9.69 23.78 2.92
CA GLY A 180 9.27 24.90 2.07
C GLY A 180 9.44 24.63 0.57
N TYR A 181 9.46 25.69 -0.22
CA TYR A 181 9.73 25.66 -1.65
C TYR A 181 11.12 25.08 -1.93
N MET A 182 11.15 24.08 -2.79
CA MET A 182 12.34 23.44 -3.32
C MET A 182 12.24 23.41 -4.85
N GLY A 183 12.77 24.43 -5.50
CA GLY A 183 12.88 24.49 -6.95
C GLY A 183 14.17 25.21 -7.36
N LYS A 184 14.52 25.11 -8.64
CA LYS A 184 15.76 25.71 -9.21
C LYS A 184 17.05 25.23 -8.55
N ILE A 185 17.05 24.02 -7.98
CA ILE A 185 18.26 23.39 -7.45
C ILE A 185 19.06 22.87 -8.65
N SER A 186 20.25 23.44 -8.91
CA SER A 186 21.08 23.08 -10.08
C SER A 186 21.39 21.58 -10.17
N VAL A 187 21.50 20.90 -9.02
CA VAL A 187 21.74 19.46 -8.93
C VAL A 187 20.47 18.60 -9.04
N LEU A 188 19.28 19.21 -9.04
CA LEU A 188 17.96 18.56 -9.20
C LEU A 188 17.06 19.41 -10.13
N PRO A 189 17.45 19.61 -11.40
CA PRO A 189 16.80 20.57 -12.29
C PRO A 189 15.37 20.17 -12.69
N LEU A 190 15.01 18.90 -12.52
CA LEU A 190 13.69 18.37 -12.89
C LEU A 190 12.67 18.45 -11.76
N HIS A 191 13.10 18.68 -10.52
CA HIS A 191 12.25 18.67 -9.34
C HIS A 191 11.84 20.07 -8.90
N GLU A 192 10.55 20.22 -8.64
CA GLU A 192 9.97 21.36 -7.93
C GLU A 192 9.03 20.83 -6.83
N GLY A 193 9.07 21.40 -5.63
CA GLY A 193 8.16 21.01 -4.56
C GLY A 193 7.86 22.12 -3.57
N MET A 194 6.72 22.04 -2.92
CA MET A 194 6.25 22.94 -1.86
C MET A 194 5.71 22.11 -0.69
N GLY A 195 5.65 22.70 0.50
CA GLY A 195 5.14 22.00 1.68
C GLY A 195 4.10 22.80 2.46
N ILE A 196 3.13 22.06 3.00
CA ILE A 196 2.14 22.52 3.96
C ILE A 196 2.39 21.77 5.27
N GLU A 197 2.84 22.49 6.30
CA GLU A 197 2.99 21.94 7.66
C GLU A 197 1.61 21.74 8.29
N TYR A 198 1.46 20.67 9.08
CA TYR A 198 0.24 20.35 9.81
C TYR A 198 -1.04 20.48 8.96
N PRO A 199 -1.10 19.88 7.76
CA PRO A 199 -2.16 20.11 6.79
C PRO A 199 -3.52 19.52 7.20
N THR A 200 -3.58 18.78 8.30
CA THR A 200 -4.81 18.34 8.96
C THR A 200 -5.45 19.45 9.80
N ASN A 201 -4.72 20.52 10.12
CA ASN A 201 -5.26 21.78 10.64
C ASN A 201 -5.68 22.68 9.48
N ILE A 202 -6.96 23.08 9.44
CA ILE A 202 -7.50 23.93 8.38
C ILE A 202 -6.81 25.29 8.32
N GLU A 203 -6.41 25.86 9.46
CA GLU A 203 -5.75 27.18 9.53
C GLU A 203 -4.40 27.17 8.78
N GLU A 204 -3.68 26.05 8.81
CA GLU A 204 -2.39 25.92 8.11
C GLU A 204 -2.57 25.79 6.60
N CYS A 205 -3.61 25.07 6.17
CA CYS A 205 -4.03 25.06 4.77
C CYS A 205 -4.48 26.45 4.30
N GLU A 206 -5.19 27.20 5.12
CA GLU A 206 -5.57 28.59 4.82
C GLU A 206 -4.35 29.51 4.72
N ASN A 207 -3.38 29.38 5.65
CA ASN A 207 -2.16 30.17 5.65
C ASN A 207 -1.34 29.94 4.38
N PHE A 208 -1.16 28.68 4.00
CA PHE A 208 -0.52 28.33 2.72
C PHE A 208 -1.31 28.89 1.53
N THR A 209 -2.63 28.75 1.54
CA THR A 209 -3.50 29.24 0.46
C THR A 209 -3.40 30.75 0.30
N LYS A 210 -3.49 31.52 1.39
CA LYS A 210 -3.34 32.99 1.40
C LYS A 210 -1.95 33.42 0.90
N LEU A 211 -0.92 32.63 1.16
CA LEU A 211 0.44 32.88 0.70
C LEU A 211 0.58 32.72 -0.83
N MET A 212 -0.03 31.68 -1.39
CA MET A 212 0.00 31.36 -2.82
C MET A 212 -1.00 32.22 -3.62
N TRP A 213 -2.19 32.44 -3.08
CA TRP A 213 -3.27 33.25 -3.64
C TRP A 213 -3.73 34.31 -2.62
N PRO A 214 -3.14 35.52 -2.63
CA PRO A 214 -3.53 36.59 -1.71
C PRO A 214 -5.00 37.02 -1.81
N GLN A 215 -5.65 36.73 -2.94
CA GLN A 215 -7.08 36.98 -3.15
C GLN A 215 -8.00 35.82 -2.71
N GLY A 216 -7.42 34.76 -2.14
CA GLY A 216 -8.12 33.54 -1.74
C GLY A 216 -8.18 32.48 -2.85
N ASN A 217 -8.29 31.23 -2.42
CA ASN A 217 -8.58 30.07 -3.26
C ASN A 217 -9.18 28.97 -2.36
N ASP A 218 -10.40 29.20 -1.89
CA ASP A 218 -11.08 28.33 -0.91
C ASP A 218 -11.14 26.89 -1.41
N ARG A 219 -11.34 26.71 -2.72
CA ARG A 219 -11.32 25.39 -3.37
C ARG A 219 -10.00 24.66 -3.15
N PHE A 220 -8.85 25.31 -3.34
CA PHE A 220 -7.55 24.69 -3.09
C PHE A 220 -7.39 24.33 -1.61
N CYS A 221 -7.75 25.25 -0.71
CA CYS A 221 -7.68 25.05 0.73
C CYS A 221 -8.48 23.82 1.18
N GLU A 222 -9.75 23.74 0.76
CA GLU A 222 -10.65 22.62 1.06
C GLU A 222 -10.12 21.29 0.50
N ILE A 223 -9.62 21.29 -0.74
CA ILE A 223 -9.05 20.09 -1.36
C ILE A 223 -7.81 19.62 -0.57
N ALA A 224 -6.88 20.53 -0.26
CA ALA A 224 -5.65 20.20 0.45
C ALA A 224 -5.95 19.65 1.85
N HIS A 225 -6.85 20.29 2.60
CA HIS A 225 -7.25 19.85 3.94
C HIS A 225 -8.00 18.51 3.90
N THR A 226 -8.98 18.36 3.00
CA THR A 226 -9.75 17.12 2.86
C THR A 226 -8.86 15.95 2.46
N TYR A 227 -8.00 16.14 1.46
CA TYR A 227 -7.01 15.14 1.04
C TYR A 227 -6.11 14.74 2.21
N SER A 228 -5.63 15.72 2.96
CA SER A 228 -4.72 15.50 4.08
C SER A 228 -5.35 14.67 5.20
N ASN A 229 -6.61 14.94 5.55
CA ASN A 229 -7.31 14.14 6.55
C ASN A 229 -7.52 12.69 6.08
N ILE A 230 -7.93 12.48 4.83
CA ILE A 230 -8.14 11.12 4.30
C ILE A 230 -6.83 10.32 4.28
N VAL A 231 -5.72 10.94 3.89
CA VAL A 231 -4.41 10.25 3.87
C VAL A 231 -3.84 10.07 5.27
N ALA A 232 -4.11 10.99 6.21
CA ALA A 232 -3.76 10.81 7.62
C ALA A 232 -4.51 9.62 8.24
N GLU A 233 -5.78 9.38 7.88
CA GLU A 233 -6.51 8.18 8.29
C GLU A 233 -5.85 6.89 7.79
N LEU A 234 -5.38 6.87 6.53
CA LEU A 234 -4.62 5.74 6.00
C LEU A 234 -3.30 5.53 6.77
N GLN A 235 -2.57 6.61 7.07
CA GLN A 235 -1.34 6.51 7.85
C GLN A 235 -1.59 5.98 9.27
N GLN A 236 -2.64 6.46 9.93
CA GLN A 236 -3.03 5.99 11.26
C GLN A 236 -3.44 4.51 11.23
N LEU A 237 -4.17 4.08 10.20
CA LEU A 237 -4.50 2.66 10.00
C LEU A 237 -3.24 1.81 9.86
N VAL A 238 -2.28 2.22 9.03
CA VAL A 238 -1.00 1.52 8.86
C VAL A 238 -0.26 1.42 10.20
N MET A 239 -0.14 2.52 10.94
CA MET A 239 0.53 2.47 12.24
C MET A 239 -0.23 1.59 13.23
N ARG A 240 -1.55 1.68 13.29
CA ARG A 240 -2.34 0.82 14.18
C ARG A 240 -2.09 -0.66 13.92
N LEU A 241 -2.06 -1.07 12.65
CA LEU A 241 -1.72 -2.44 12.26
C LEU A 241 -0.32 -2.82 12.73
N LEU A 242 0.68 -1.92 12.59
CA LEU A 242 2.04 -2.14 13.12
C LEU A 242 2.06 -2.32 14.66
N PHE A 243 1.31 -1.51 15.40
CA PHE A 243 1.27 -1.63 16.87
C PHE A 243 0.58 -2.91 17.32
N GLU A 244 -0.54 -3.27 16.69
CA GLU A 244 -1.30 -4.48 17.02
C GLU A 244 -0.52 -5.76 16.66
N SER A 245 0.22 -5.77 15.55
CA SER A 245 0.98 -6.96 15.13
C SER A 245 2.16 -7.28 16.04
N TYR A 246 2.83 -6.25 16.54
CA TYR A 246 3.91 -6.39 17.51
C TYR A 246 3.37 -6.67 18.94
N GLY A 247 2.06 -6.72 19.15
CA GLY A 247 1.45 -6.94 20.47
C GLY A 247 1.71 -5.80 21.45
N ILE A 248 1.84 -4.58 20.94
CA ILE A 248 2.20 -3.37 21.69
C ILE A 248 1.12 -2.28 21.56
N GLU A 249 -0.13 -2.67 21.32
CA GLU A 249 -1.27 -1.79 21.05
C GLU A 249 -1.50 -0.73 22.14
N LYS A 250 -1.09 -1.00 23.38
CA LYS A 250 -1.16 -0.05 24.51
C LYS A 250 -0.41 1.26 24.26
N HIS A 251 0.58 1.26 23.36
CA HIS A 251 1.40 2.43 23.04
C HIS A 251 0.83 3.25 21.87
N TYR A 252 -0.19 2.75 21.16
CA TYR A 252 -0.70 3.36 19.93
C TYR A 252 -1.31 4.74 20.12
N GLU A 253 -2.16 4.95 21.15
CA GLU A 253 -2.84 6.25 21.31
C GLU A 253 -1.85 7.39 21.58
N ASN A 254 -0.84 7.16 22.45
CA ASN A 254 0.21 8.15 22.69
C ASN A 254 1.05 8.46 21.43
N HIS A 255 1.32 7.43 20.62
CA HIS A 255 2.00 7.60 19.33
C HIS A 255 1.17 8.43 18.36
N LYS A 256 -0.13 8.12 18.25
CA LYS A 256 -1.08 8.82 17.39
C LYS A 256 -1.23 10.29 17.78
N GLU A 257 -1.38 10.60 19.07
CA GLU A 257 -1.48 11.97 19.59
C GLU A 257 -0.22 12.79 19.31
N SER A 258 0.95 12.15 19.31
CA SER A 258 2.25 12.78 19.03
C SER A 258 2.54 12.91 17.53
N THR A 259 1.72 12.31 16.66
CA THR A 259 1.96 12.29 15.21
C THR A 259 1.60 13.61 14.56
N THR A 260 2.51 14.12 13.74
CA THR A 260 2.36 15.36 12.98
C THR A 260 2.64 15.09 11.50
N TYR A 261 2.11 15.93 10.63
CA TYR A 261 2.15 15.68 9.20
C TYR A 261 2.75 16.86 8.43
N LEU A 262 3.46 16.55 7.36
CA LEU A 262 3.84 17.47 6.30
C LEU A 262 3.26 16.94 4.99
N LEU A 263 2.47 17.76 4.30
CA LEU A 263 2.09 17.46 2.92
C LEU A 263 3.08 18.13 1.97
N ARG A 264 3.80 17.32 1.19
CA ARG A 264 4.61 17.78 0.06
C ARG A 264 3.83 17.69 -1.23
N LEU A 265 3.79 18.80 -1.94
CA LEU A 265 3.25 18.95 -3.28
C LEU A 265 4.44 18.93 -4.23
N LEU A 266 4.49 17.98 -5.17
CA LEU A 266 5.68 17.67 -5.96
C LEU A 266 5.38 17.69 -7.46
N LYS A 267 6.29 18.28 -8.23
CA LYS A 267 6.28 18.31 -9.69
C LYS A 267 7.63 17.84 -10.21
N TYR A 268 7.59 16.89 -11.13
CA TYR A 268 8.76 16.44 -11.87
C TYR A 268 8.58 16.74 -13.35
N SER A 269 9.46 17.57 -13.87
CA SER A 269 9.49 17.98 -15.28
C SER A 269 10.15 16.92 -16.15
N LYS A 270 9.85 16.95 -17.45
CA LYS A 270 10.50 16.10 -18.44
C LYS A 270 12.02 16.31 -18.47
N SER A 271 12.77 15.23 -18.67
CA SER A 271 14.18 15.33 -19.02
C SER A 271 14.31 16.03 -20.39
N GLN A 272 15.06 17.13 -20.45
CA GLN A 272 15.30 17.88 -21.72
C GLN A 272 16.63 17.51 -22.38
N THR A 273 17.43 16.62 -21.78
CA THR A 273 18.79 16.31 -22.23
C THR A 273 19.13 14.84 -21.98
N ASP A 274 19.96 14.24 -22.84
CA ASP A 274 20.48 12.86 -22.71
C ASP A 274 21.40 12.61 -21.49
N ARG A 275 21.48 13.54 -20.53
CA ARG A 275 22.54 13.56 -19.51
C ARG A 275 22.19 12.83 -18.20
N THR A 276 20.94 12.84 -17.73
CA THR A 276 20.42 11.95 -16.66
C THR A 276 18.90 12.09 -16.54
N ASN A 277 18.17 10.98 -16.41
CA ASN A 277 16.72 10.99 -16.14
C ASN A 277 16.37 11.03 -14.64
N VAL A 278 17.37 10.97 -13.75
CA VAL A 278 17.18 11.03 -12.29
C VAL A 278 16.69 12.42 -11.90
N ALA A 279 15.39 12.52 -11.62
CA ALA A 279 14.73 13.75 -11.19
C ALA A 279 14.84 13.98 -9.69
N PHE A 280 15.00 12.90 -8.90
CA PHE A 280 15.34 12.95 -7.49
C PHE A 280 16.29 11.82 -7.14
N LYS A 281 17.37 12.13 -6.41
CA LYS A 281 18.43 11.16 -6.09
C LYS A 281 17.92 10.07 -5.14
N GLY A 282 18.63 8.94 -5.14
CA GLY A 282 18.43 7.88 -4.15
C GLY A 282 18.56 8.42 -2.73
N HIS A 283 17.60 8.10 -1.87
CA HIS A 283 17.58 8.47 -0.46
C HIS A 283 16.64 7.58 0.34
N THR A 284 16.75 7.64 1.67
CA THR A 284 15.70 7.22 2.60
C THR A 284 15.01 8.43 3.20
N ASP A 285 13.72 8.28 3.50
CA ASP A 285 12.97 9.31 4.19
C ASP A 285 13.40 9.41 5.65
N LYS A 286 13.44 10.63 6.19
CA LYS A 286 13.71 10.88 7.62
C LYS A 286 12.45 10.90 8.47
N SER A 287 11.30 10.68 7.85
CA SER A 287 9.99 10.55 8.50
C SER A 287 9.87 9.22 9.24
N LEU A 288 8.74 9.04 9.92
CA LEU A 288 8.30 7.74 10.43
C LEU A 288 7.81 6.87 9.26
N VAL A 289 6.70 7.29 8.64
CA VAL A 289 6.11 6.66 7.46
C VAL A 289 5.73 7.76 6.48
N SER A 290 5.92 7.50 5.20
CA SER A 290 5.51 8.37 4.09
C SER A 290 4.46 7.68 3.23
N ILE A 291 3.44 8.42 2.80
CA ILE A 291 2.43 7.94 1.85
C ILE A 291 2.53 8.76 0.56
N LEU A 292 2.88 8.08 -0.53
CA LEU A 292 3.05 8.69 -1.85
C LEU A 292 1.85 8.38 -2.76
N HIS A 293 1.41 9.39 -3.50
CA HIS A 293 0.33 9.33 -4.48
C HIS A 293 0.70 10.15 -5.71
N SER A 294 0.38 9.69 -6.92
CA SER A 294 0.79 10.38 -8.16
C SER A 294 -0.23 10.25 -9.29
N ASN A 295 -0.13 11.13 -10.29
CA ASN A 295 -1.05 11.25 -11.44
C ASN A 295 -0.88 10.15 -12.51
N HIS A 296 -0.59 8.92 -12.10
CA HIS A 296 -0.38 7.75 -12.98
C HIS A 296 0.82 7.87 -13.95
N VAL A 297 1.71 8.84 -13.72
CA VAL A 297 2.98 8.92 -14.44
C VAL A 297 4.04 8.18 -13.64
N LYS A 298 4.67 7.19 -14.29
CA LYS A 298 5.75 6.39 -13.72
C LYS A 298 6.93 7.27 -13.32
N GLY A 299 7.71 6.77 -12.39
CA GLY A 299 9.03 7.32 -12.11
C GLY A 299 9.55 7.10 -10.70
N LEU A 300 8.69 6.69 -9.76
CA LEU A 300 9.16 6.21 -8.46
C LEU A 300 9.85 4.85 -8.66
N GLU A 301 11.06 4.72 -8.14
CA GLU A 301 11.81 3.47 -8.11
C GLU A 301 12.23 3.15 -6.68
N LEU A 302 12.00 1.92 -6.25
CA LEU A 302 12.28 1.40 -4.91
C LEU A 302 13.46 0.42 -5.01
N ARG A 303 14.41 0.50 -4.09
CA ARG A 303 15.57 -0.39 -4.08
C ARG A 303 15.30 -1.58 -3.16
N THR A 304 15.46 -2.80 -3.66
CA THR A 304 15.33 -4.04 -2.89
C THR A 304 16.56 -4.28 -2.01
N LYS A 305 16.45 -5.23 -1.07
CA LYS A 305 17.59 -5.72 -0.25
C LYS A 305 18.77 -6.20 -1.11
N ASP A 306 18.49 -6.83 -2.25
CA ASP A 306 19.52 -7.31 -3.18
C ASP A 306 20.17 -6.18 -4.02
N GLY A 307 19.69 -4.95 -3.85
CA GLY A 307 20.23 -3.76 -4.49
C GLY A 307 19.62 -3.42 -5.86
N GLU A 308 18.65 -4.21 -6.32
CA GLU A 308 17.91 -4.02 -7.56
C GLU A 308 16.89 -2.87 -7.44
N TRP A 309 16.61 -2.18 -8.56
CA TRP A 309 15.62 -1.11 -8.62
C TRP A 309 14.31 -1.62 -9.21
N LEU A 310 13.23 -1.53 -8.44
CA LEU A 310 11.86 -1.83 -8.87
C LEU A 310 11.14 -0.54 -9.23
N GLN A 311 10.71 -0.42 -10.49
CA GLN A 311 9.86 0.69 -10.94
C GLN A 311 8.42 0.47 -10.45
N PHE A 312 7.88 1.47 -9.76
CA PHE A 312 6.50 1.42 -9.29
C PHE A 312 5.52 1.80 -10.42
N GLU A 313 4.48 0.97 -10.57
CA GLU A 313 3.37 1.18 -11.49
C GLU A 313 2.18 1.85 -10.77
N PRO A 314 1.96 3.15 -10.96
CA PRO A 314 0.88 3.85 -10.27
C PRO A 314 -0.51 3.48 -10.79
N SER A 315 -1.46 3.22 -9.88
CA SER A 315 -2.87 2.94 -10.17
C SER A 315 -3.78 4.06 -9.60
N PRO A 316 -4.96 4.32 -10.18
CA PRO A 316 -5.97 5.25 -9.64
C PRO A 316 -6.26 5.11 -8.16
N THR A 317 -6.19 3.90 -7.61
CA THR A 317 -6.58 3.63 -6.23
C THR A 317 -5.41 3.27 -5.33
N SER A 318 -4.17 3.38 -5.83
CA SER A 318 -3.00 2.93 -5.07
C SER A 318 -2.17 4.07 -4.49
N PHE A 319 -1.69 3.81 -3.28
CA PHE A 319 -0.74 4.61 -2.52
C PHE A 319 0.49 3.76 -2.27
N VAL A 320 1.69 4.36 -2.33
CA VAL A 320 2.90 3.68 -1.86
C VAL A 320 3.16 4.13 -0.44
N VAL A 321 3.19 3.18 0.48
CA VAL A 321 3.59 3.40 1.85
C VAL A 321 5.07 3.08 1.96
N ILE A 322 5.85 4.00 2.53
CA ILE A 322 7.30 3.92 2.66
C ILE A 322 7.67 4.10 4.13
N ALA A 323 8.45 3.17 4.68
CA ALA A 323 9.11 3.28 5.97
C ALA A 323 10.32 4.22 5.87
N GLY A 324 10.38 5.19 6.78
CA GLY A 324 11.53 6.08 6.93
C GLY A 324 12.52 5.60 7.99
N ASP A 325 13.54 6.41 8.24
CA ASP A 325 14.60 6.15 9.21
C ASP A 325 14.08 6.10 10.66
N ALA A 326 13.05 6.90 10.96
CA ALA A 326 12.51 6.98 12.31
C ALA A 326 11.75 5.70 12.71
N VAL A 327 11.00 5.08 11.78
CA VAL A 327 10.29 3.81 12.08
C VAL A 327 11.27 2.63 12.11
N MET A 328 12.35 2.68 11.33
CA MET A 328 13.44 1.69 11.43
C MET A 328 14.08 1.72 12.82
N ALA A 329 14.41 2.90 13.35
CA ALA A 329 14.95 3.02 14.70
C ALA A 329 13.92 2.61 15.77
N TRP A 330 12.68 3.05 15.64
CA TRP A 330 11.59 2.69 16.57
C TRP A 330 11.33 1.17 16.63
N SER A 331 11.35 0.49 15.48
CA SER A 331 11.15 -0.97 15.39
C SER A 331 12.39 -1.81 15.72
N ASN A 332 13.50 -1.16 16.10
CA ASN A 332 14.80 -1.79 16.36
C ASN A 332 15.38 -2.53 15.16
N GLU A 333 15.37 -1.90 13.98
CA GLU A 333 15.82 -2.44 12.69
C GLU A 333 14.98 -3.59 12.10
N ARG A 334 13.84 -3.96 12.70
CA ARG A 334 12.92 -4.95 12.12
C ARG A 334 12.29 -4.47 10.80
N ILE A 335 11.92 -3.18 10.73
CA ILE A 335 11.43 -2.56 9.50
C ILE A 335 12.57 -1.76 8.87
N PRO A 336 13.15 -2.19 7.73
CA PRO A 336 14.16 -1.40 7.03
C PRO A 336 13.57 -0.11 6.45
N SER A 337 14.37 0.95 6.42
CA SER A 337 14.01 2.17 5.68
C SER A 337 14.08 1.92 4.18
N CYS A 338 13.05 2.35 3.44
CA CYS A 338 13.01 2.15 1.98
C CYS A 338 13.93 3.14 1.27
N TYR A 339 14.98 2.63 0.63
CA TYR A 339 15.82 3.44 -0.24
C TYR A 339 15.16 3.59 -1.61
N HIS A 340 14.86 4.82 -2.01
CA HIS A 340 14.06 5.08 -3.21
C HIS A 340 14.56 6.31 -3.97
N ARG A 341 14.19 6.41 -5.25
CA ARG A 341 14.54 7.55 -6.12
C ARG A 341 13.40 7.89 -7.07
N VAL A 342 13.53 9.03 -7.77
CA VAL A 342 12.63 9.38 -8.87
C VAL A 342 13.41 9.48 -10.17
N ASN A 343 13.07 8.63 -11.12
CA ASN A 343 13.65 8.54 -12.46
C ASN A 343 12.57 8.81 -13.51
N MET A 344 12.75 9.85 -14.32
CA MET A 344 11.75 10.32 -15.29
C MET A 344 12.11 9.82 -16.70
N GLU A 345 11.46 8.75 -17.14
CA GLU A 345 11.70 8.13 -18.46
C GLU A 345 10.70 8.57 -19.54
N GLY A 346 9.61 9.25 -19.15
CA GLY A 346 8.53 9.67 -20.05
C GLY A 346 8.48 11.17 -20.34
N GLU A 347 7.69 11.55 -21.35
CA GLU A 347 7.49 12.95 -21.76
C GLU A 347 6.45 13.70 -20.92
N LYS A 348 5.67 12.99 -20.10
CA LYS A 348 4.60 13.57 -19.29
C LYS A 348 5.14 14.16 -17.99
N VAL A 349 4.60 15.32 -17.59
CA VAL A 349 4.85 15.91 -16.28
C VAL A 349 4.25 14.99 -15.21
N ARG A 350 5.07 14.64 -14.22
CA ARG A 350 4.62 13.84 -13.07
C ARG A 350 4.30 14.76 -11.91
N TYR A 351 3.04 14.75 -11.50
CA TYR A 351 2.58 15.36 -10.25
C TYR A 351 2.47 14.29 -9.18
N ALA A 352 3.00 14.58 -8.00
CA ALA A 352 2.93 13.69 -6.86
C ALA A 352 2.64 14.45 -5.57
N LEU A 353 2.05 13.73 -4.63
CA LEU A 353 1.86 14.15 -3.25
C LEU A 353 2.62 13.17 -2.36
N GLY A 354 3.33 13.69 -1.37
CA GLY A 354 3.88 12.89 -0.28
C GLY A 354 3.34 13.40 1.05
N MET A 355 2.64 12.54 1.79
CA MET A 355 2.26 12.80 3.17
C MET A 355 3.31 12.16 4.09
N PHE A 356 4.07 12.97 4.80
CA PHE A 356 5.15 12.51 5.69
C PHE A 356 4.70 12.63 7.14
N ALA A 357 4.70 11.51 7.87
CA ALA A 357 4.39 11.49 9.28
C ALA A 357 5.67 11.64 10.12
N PHE A 358 5.63 12.56 11.07
CA PHE A 358 6.68 12.79 12.06
C PHE A 358 6.11 12.63 13.47
N LEU A 359 6.98 12.51 14.47
CA LEU A 359 6.59 12.52 15.87
C LEU A 359 7.10 13.80 16.52
N ASN A 360 6.24 14.43 17.32
CA ASN A 360 6.67 15.49 18.22
C ASN A 360 7.27 14.86 19.48
N GLY A 361 8.54 15.15 19.75
CA GLY A 361 9.25 14.69 20.94
C GLY A 361 10.18 13.50 20.67
N MET A 362 10.43 12.75 21.73
CA MET A 362 11.40 11.65 21.74
C MET A 362 10.85 10.39 21.10
N ILE A 363 11.62 9.79 20.21
CA ILE A 363 11.42 8.44 19.72
C ILE A 363 12.27 7.49 20.56
N GLN A 364 11.65 6.41 21.00
CA GLN A 364 12.28 5.32 21.71
C GLN A 364 11.73 3.99 21.20
N THR A 365 12.61 3.00 21.12
CA THR A 365 12.22 1.61 20.89
C THR A 365 11.39 1.11 22.08
N PRO A 366 10.17 0.58 21.87
CA PRO A 366 9.40 -0.06 22.93
C PRO A 366 10.20 -1.19 23.59
N GLU A 367 10.12 -1.32 24.91
CA GLU A 367 10.86 -2.35 25.65
C GLU A 367 10.50 -3.77 25.19
N GLU A 368 9.25 -3.97 24.75
CA GLU A 368 8.75 -5.24 24.21
C GLU A 368 9.42 -5.64 22.89
N LEU A 369 10.06 -4.69 22.20
CA LEU A 369 10.81 -4.92 20.96
C LEU A 369 12.30 -5.14 21.21
N ILE A 370 12.72 -5.30 22.47
CA ILE A 370 14.12 -5.53 22.85
C ILE A 370 14.24 -6.90 23.50
N ASP A 371 15.02 -7.78 22.89
CA ASP A 371 15.23 -9.15 23.34
C ASP A 371 16.67 -9.63 23.02
N ASP A 372 17.00 -10.87 23.36
CA ASP A 372 18.34 -11.44 23.13
C ASP A 372 18.68 -11.56 21.63
N GLU A 373 17.68 -11.69 20.75
CA GLU A 373 17.84 -11.75 19.30
C GLU A 373 17.92 -10.34 18.67
N HIS A 374 17.27 -9.35 19.29
CA HIS A 374 17.19 -7.96 18.87
C HIS A 374 17.61 -7.02 20.01
N PRO A 375 18.90 -6.93 20.36
CA PRO A 375 19.39 -5.99 21.36
C PRO A 375 19.18 -4.55 20.89
N LEU A 376 19.04 -3.61 21.84
CA LEU A 376 18.79 -2.19 21.54
C LEU A 376 19.86 -1.62 20.59
N GLN A 377 19.43 -1.08 19.46
CA GLN A 377 20.32 -0.52 18.43
C GLN A 377 20.48 1.00 18.49
N TYR A 378 19.53 1.70 19.12
CA TYR A 378 19.45 3.17 19.12
C TYR A 378 19.06 3.71 20.50
N LYS A 379 19.79 4.69 21.01
CA LYS A 379 19.33 5.45 22.18
C LYS A 379 18.11 6.31 21.82
N PRO A 380 17.24 6.65 22.80
CA PRO A 380 16.15 7.58 22.58
C PRO A 380 16.63 8.90 21.97
N PHE A 381 15.91 9.43 20.99
CA PHE A 381 16.33 10.61 20.23
C PHE A 381 15.17 11.55 19.90
N ASP A 382 15.43 12.86 19.80
CA ASP A 382 14.43 13.84 19.36
C ASP A 382 14.30 13.80 17.83
N HIS A 383 13.08 13.59 17.33
CA HIS A 383 12.83 13.43 15.90
C HIS A 383 13.08 14.73 15.12
N GLN A 384 12.73 15.88 15.68
CA GLN A 384 13.00 17.16 15.02
C GLN A 384 14.50 17.47 14.98
N GLY A 385 15.22 17.12 16.04
CA GLY A 385 16.67 17.21 16.12
C GLY A 385 17.39 16.34 15.09
N LEU A 386 16.83 15.17 14.72
CA LEU A 386 17.35 14.35 13.62
C LEU A 386 17.32 15.13 12.28
N LEU A 387 16.23 15.84 11.99
CA LEU A 387 16.09 16.63 10.77
C LEU A 387 17.12 17.79 10.74
N GLN A 388 17.32 18.45 11.87
CA GLN A 388 18.33 19.51 12.03
C GLN A 388 19.76 18.96 11.89
N PHE A 389 20.03 17.79 12.45
CA PHE A 389 21.32 17.12 12.32
C PHE A 389 21.62 16.74 10.87
N TYR A 390 20.65 16.14 10.18
CA TYR A 390 20.77 15.80 8.75
C TYR A 390 21.06 17.03 7.88
N GLN A 391 20.42 18.17 8.19
CA GLN A 391 20.65 19.42 7.48
C GLN A 391 22.05 19.98 7.71
N SER A 392 22.48 20.05 8.97
CA SER A 392 23.77 20.65 9.36
C SER A 392 24.98 19.82 8.92
N SER A 393 24.80 18.53 8.66
CA SER A 393 25.87 17.67 8.15
C SER A 393 26.37 18.13 6.78
N THR A 394 27.68 18.40 6.67
CA THR A 394 28.40 18.75 5.44
C THR A 394 28.99 17.53 4.73
N ASP A 395 28.76 16.32 5.25
CA ASP A 395 29.29 15.07 4.71
C ASP A 395 28.68 14.77 3.33
N PRO A 396 29.50 14.63 2.26
CA PRO A 396 29.03 14.29 0.92
C PRO A 396 28.28 12.95 0.85
N GLY A 397 28.54 12.02 1.78
CA GLY A 397 27.91 10.69 1.85
C GLY A 397 26.75 10.59 2.84
N LYS A 398 26.25 11.71 3.37
CA LYS A 398 25.21 11.71 4.43
C LYS A 398 23.88 11.07 4.05
N GLY A 399 23.58 10.94 2.75
CA GLY A 399 22.40 10.25 2.25
C GLY A 399 22.52 8.72 2.21
N ASP A 400 23.75 8.19 2.22
CA ASP A 400 24.05 6.76 2.07
C ASP A 400 24.61 6.12 3.36
N ARG A 401 24.95 6.92 4.37
CA ARG A 401 25.35 6.43 5.70
C ARG A 401 24.15 6.24 6.60
N ASN A 402 24.24 5.28 7.52
CA ASN A 402 23.28 5.13 8.62
C ASN A 402 23.41 6.33 9.59
N ILE A 403 22.82 7.46 9.21
CA ILE A 403 22.85 8.70 9.98
C ILE A 403 22.18 8.54 11.35
N MET A 404 21.26 7.58 11.46
CA MET A 404 20.61 7.24 12.71
C MET A 404 21.63 6.76 13.74
N LYS A 405 22.56 5.86 13.39
CA LYS A 405 23.59 5.40 14.34
C LYS A 405 24.53 6.53 14.78
N VAL A 406 24.77 7.52 13.92
CA VAL A 406 25.60 8.68 14.26
C VAL A 406 24.85 9.64 15.20
N TYR A 407 23.58 9.90 14.93
CA TYR A 407 22.78 10.85 15.70
C TYR A 407 22.33 10.28 17.06
N CYS A 408 21.78 9.06 17.06
CA CYS A 408 21.26 8.40 18.25
C CYS A 408 22.39 7.81 19.11
N GLY A 409 23.44 7.28 18.47
CA GLY A 409 24.37 6.37 19.12
C GLY A 409 23.76 4.99 19.41
N VAL A 410 24.60 4.04 19.82
CA VAL A 410 24.19 2.73 20.35
C VAL A 410 23.98 2.83 21.86
#